data_AF-A0A9D2THT5-F1
#
_entry.id   AF-A0A9D2THT5-F1
#
_cell.length_a   1.000
_cell.length_b   1.000
_cell.length_c   1.000
_cell.angle_alpha   90.00
_cell.angle_beta   90.00
_cell.angle_gamma   90.00
#
_symmetry.space_group_name_H-M   'P 1'
#
loop_
_entity.id
_entity.type
_entity.pdbx_description
1 polymer ?
#
loop_
_entity_poly.entity_id
_entity_poly.type
_entity_poly.pdbx_seq_one_letter_code
_entity_poly.pdbx_strand_id
1 'polypeptide(L)' 'MTSPLPPLVAALEDTLIVSCQAYPGEPMRDPRTMAQIAAAVTQGGAAAVRAQGLEDIRTVKDTVDVPV' A
#
# COMPACT_ATOMS: atom_id res chain seq x y z
N MET A 1 -28.95 11.80 -5.51
CA MET A 1 -28.70 10.38 -5.23
C MET A 1 -27.26 10.12 -5.58
N THR A 2 -26.40 9.90 -4.59
CA THR A 2 -24.99 9.54 -4.82
C THR A 2 -24.95 8.14 -5.44
N SER A 3 -24.22 7.97 -6.55
CA SER A 3 -23.99 6.67 -7.16
C SER A 3 -23.37 5.71 -6.12
N PRO A 4 -23.70 4.41 -6.15
CA PRO A 4 -23.06 3.45 -5.24
C PRO A 4 -21.54 3.45 -5.46
N LEU A 5 -20.79 3.32 -4.36
CA LEU A 5 -19.33 3.21 -4.40
C LEU A 5 -18.92 1.94 -5.15
N PRO A 6 -17.79 1.97 -5.90
CA PRO A 6 -17.25 0.77 -6.51
C PRO A 6 -16.99 -0.33 -5.46
N PRO A 7 -17.16 -1.63 -5.79
CA PRO A 7 -17.03 -2.71 -4.80
C PRO A 7 -15.71 -2.71 -4.02
N LEU A 8 -14.59 -2.40 -4.70
CA LEU A 8 -13.28 -2.29 -4.04
C LEU A 8 -13.25 -1.18 -2.98
N VAL A 9 -13.84 -0.02 -3.30
CA VAL A 9 -13.84 1.14 -2.39
C VAL A 9 -14.76 0.89 -1.20
N ALA A 10 -15.92 0.27 -1.44
CA ALA A 10 -16.83 -0.12 -0.37
C ALA A 10 -16.19 -1.15 0.59
N ALA A 11 -15.38 -2.08 0.08
CA ALA A 11 -14.67 -3.07 0.91
C ALA A 11 -13.56 -2.47 1.80
N LEU A 12 -13.13 -1.23 1.54
CA LEU A 12 -12.11 -0.52 2.32
C LEU A 12 -12.70 0.42 3.37
N GLU A 13 -14.02 0.57 3.45
CA GLU A 13 -14.68 1.40 4.45
C GLU A 13 -14.34 0.93 5.88
N ASP A 14 -14.05 1.88 6.78
CA ASP A 14 -13.62 1.62 8.17
C ASP A 14 -12.36 0.75 8.33
N THR A 15 -11.55 0.61 7.27
CA THR A 15 -10.26 -0.10 7.32
C THR A 15 -9.06 0.83 7.34
N LEU A 16 -7.89 0.30 7.72
CA LEU A 16 -6.62 1.02 7.66
C LEU A 16 -5.94 0.82 6.30
N ILE A 17 -5.64 1.93 5.62
CA ILE A 17 -4.74 1.96 4.45
C ILE A 17 -3.42 2.58 4.88
N VAL A 18 -2.30 1.88 4.66
CA VAL A 18 -0.98 2.37 5.05
C VAL A 18 -0.19 2.86 3.85
N SER A 19 0.29 4.10 3.93
CA SER A 19 1.15 4.70 2.91
C SER A 19 2.60 4.28 3.12
N CYS A 20 3.12 3.41 2.26
CA CYS A 20 4.50 2.90 2.29
C CYS A 20 5.34 3.61 1.22
N GLN A 21 5.93 4.75 1.57
CA GLN A 21 6.67 5.60 0.64
C GLN A 21 7.89 6.21 1.33
N ALA A 22 8.98 6.36 0.58
CA ALA A 22 10.14 7.13 0.97
C ALA A 22 10.65 8.01 -0.19
N TYR A 23 11.00 9.25 0.11
CA TYR A 23 11.42 10.27 -0.85
C TYR A 23 12.95 10.36 -0.99
N PRO A 24 13.48 11.00 -2.05
CA PRO A 24 14.92 11.20 -2.19
C PRO A 24 15.55 11.88 -0.96
N GLY A 25 16.61 11.29 -0.44
CA GLY A 25 17.31 11.74 0.77
C GLY A 25 16.77 11.14 2.07
N GLU A 26 15.65 10.42 2.04
CA GLU A 26 15.18 9.70 3.21
C GLU A 26 15.94 8.38 3.41
N PRO A 27 16.23 7.98 4.66
CA PRO A 27 17.04 6.79 4.93
C PRO A 27 16.47 5.48 4.37
N MET A 28 15.15 5.42 4.21
CA MET A 28 14.43 4.23 3.75
C MET A 28 14.21 4.23 2.23
N ARG A 29 14.83 5.15 1.47
CA ARG A 29 14.66 5.23 0.01
C ARG A 29 15.31 4.04 -0.69
N ASP A 30 14.59 2.94 -0.72
CA ASP A 30 14.96 1.67 -1.33
C ASP A 30 13.68 0.86 -1.62
N PRO A 31 13.43 0.39 -2.85
CA PRO A 31 12.21 -0.33 -3.20
C PRO A 31 12.01 -1.61 -2.38
N ARG A 32 13.10 -2.33 -2.07
CA ARG A 32 13.04 -3.53 -1.23
C ARG A 32 12.60 -3.19 0.19
N THR A 33 13.10 -2.08 0.75
CA THR A 33 12.70 -1.57 2.06
C THR A 33 11.21 -1.22 2.08
N MET A 34 10.69 -0.55 1.04
CA MET A 34 9.26 -0.25 0.94
C MET A 34 8.39 -1.51 0.86
N ALA A 35 8.84 -2.54 0.14
CA ALA A 35 8.17 -3.84 0.11
C ALA A 35 8.18 -4.55 1.47
N GLN A 36 9.26 -4.45 2.25
CA GLN A 36 9.32 -4.97 3.61
C GLN A 36 8.36 -4.26 4.56
N ILE A 37 8.25 -2.92 4.45
CA ILE A 37 7.25 -2.17 5.22
C ILE A 37 5.84 -2.60 4.80
N ALA A 38 5.56 -2.71 3.50
CA ALA A 38 4.27 -3.15 2.99
C ALA A 38 3.89 -4.53 3.54
N ALA A 39 4.81 -5.49 3.53
CA ALA A 39 4.60 -6.81 4.12
C ALA A 39 4.29 -6.73 5.63
N ALA A 40 5.04 -5.90 6.36
CA ALA A 40 4.86 -5.74 7.80
C ALA A 40 3.50 -5.13 8.14
N VAL A 41 3.05 -4.10 7.41
CA VAL A 41 1.77 -3.44 7.68
C VAL A 41 0.59 -4.31 7.25
N THR A 42 0.72 -5.10 6.18
CA THR A 42 -0.27 -6.12 5.80
C THR A 42 -0.39 -7.19 6.89
N GLN A 43 0.72 -7.70 7.43
CA GLN A 43 0.70 -8.61 8.59
C GLN A 43 0.09 -7.96 9.84
N GLY A 44 0.26 -6.64 9.99
CA GLY A 44 -0.35 -5.84 11.05
C GLY A 44 -1.84 -5.54 10.87
N GLY A 45 -2.46 -5.98 9.76
CA GLY A 45 -3.89 -5.82 9.51
C GLY A 45 -4.27 -4.63 8.62
N ALA A 46 -3.32 -4.01 7.90
CA ALA A 46 -3.66 -3.03 6.86
C ALA A 46 -4.46 -3.72 5.74
N ALA A 47 -5.59 -3.13 5.36
CA ALA A 47 -6.47 -3.67 4.33
C ALA A 47 -6.02 -3.28 2.91
N ALA A 48 -5.19 -2.24 2.78
CA ALA A 48 -4.54 -1.84 1.54
C ALA A 48 -3.25 -1.06 1.82
N VAL A 49 -2.40 -0.95 0.80
CA VAL A 49 -1.16 -0.18 0.82
C VAL A 49 -1.23 0.92 -0.23
N ARG A 50 -0.61 2.07 0.02
CA ARG A 50 -0.35 3.10 -0.99
C ARG A 50 1.15 3.23 -1.21
N ALA A 51 1.61 2.97 -2.43
CA ALA A 51 3.00 3.13 -2.84
C ALA A 51 3.18 4.24 -3.89
N GLN A 52 4.42 4.68 -4.10
CA GLN A 52 4.78 5.69 -5.09
C GLN A 52 6.07 5.27 -5.81
N GLY A 53 6.13 5.52 -7.12
CA GLY A 53 7.26 5.13 -7.95
C GLY A 53 7.06 3.76 -8.59
N LEU A 54 7.43 3.63 -9.87
CA LEU A 54 7.13 2.42 -10.65
C LEU A 54 7.84 1.18 -10.09
N GLU A 55 9.05 1.33 -9.56
CA GLU A 55 9.81 0.23 -8.98
C GLU A 55 9.24 -0.20 -7.63
N ASP A 56 8.97 0.76 -6.73
CA ASP A 56 8.35 0.53 -5.44
C ASP A 56 6.97 -0.14 -5.62
N ILE A 57 6.13 0.37 -6.53
CA ILE A 57 4.80 -0.20 -6.81
C ILE A 57 4.90 -1.66 -7.29
N ARG A 58 5.83 -1.97 -8.22
CA ARG A 58 6.04 -3.35 -8.69
C ARG A 58 6.47 -4.26 -7.55
N THR A 59 7.49 -3.83 -6.79
CA THR A 59 8.06 -4.63 -5.70
C THR A 59 7.05 -4.87 -4.58
N VAL A 60 6.30 -3.84 -4.19
CA VAL A 60 5.22 -3.95 -3.19
C VAL A 60 4.13 -4.91 -3.69
N LYS A 61 3.69 -4.76 -4.93
CA LYS A 61 2.61 -5.60 -5.50
C LYS A 61 3.00 -7.07 -5.64
N ASP A 62 4.28 -7.37 -5.85
CA ASP A 62 4.80 -8.74 -5.86
C ASP A 62 4.95 -9.33 -4.44
N THR A 63 4.85 -8.51 -3.39
CA THR A 63 5.11 -8.89 -2.00
C THR A 63 3.84 -9.03 -1.15
N VAL A 64 2.76 -8.34 -1.49
CA VAL A 64 1.52 -8.32 -0.69
C VAL A 64 0.29 -8.73 -1.50
N ASP A 65 -0.66 -9.39 -0.83
CA ASP A 65 -1.92 -9.84 -1.44
C ASP A 65 -3.08 -8.83 -1.28
N VAL A 66 -2.82 -7.68 -0.64
CA VAL A 66 -3.80 -6.59 -0.47
C VAL A 66 -3.76 -5.61 -1.64
N PRO A 67 -4.81 -4.81 -1.89
CA PRO A 67 -4.78 -3.75 -2.88
C PRO A 67 -3.63 -2.76 -2.67
N VAL A 68 -3.01 -2.33 -3.78
CA VAL A 68 -1.88 -1.37 -3.85
C VAL A 68 -2.21 -0.22 -4.79
#